data_AF-A0A2E1RQD1-F1
#
_entry.id   AF-A0A2E1RQD1-F1
#
_cell.length_a   1.000
_cell.length_b   1.000
_cell.length_c   1.000
_cell.angle_alpha   90.00
_cell.angle_beta   90.00
_cell.angle_gamma   90.00
#
_symmetry.space_group_name_H-M   'P 1'
#
loop_
_entity.id
_entity.type
_entity.pdbx_description
1 polymer ?
#
loop_
_entity_poly.entity_id
_entity_poly.type
_entity_poly.pdbx_seq_one_letter_code
_entity_poly.pdbx_strand_id
1 'polypeptide(L)'
;MSSDLESRYLGWTSLHKMGLDKTEKALMKLISDKDRIKRARAAWCLGKMPGAGDKVISKISKDLDSDMRIVAIRLARQLGSNVESLINELSNDVSFQVKRECAIALRELDGENVAALWAKLALQHNGSDRWYLEALGIAADGNWDNCFKAWIEAGGKWDSKAGKDIVWRSRGKMAPEFLAKIVKGPNTNEEEKPRYMRAFDFHSGPEKDAALQSILLE
;
A
#
# COMPACT_ATOMS: atom_id res chain seq x y z
N MET A 1 17.08 -4.56 -34.92
CA MET A 1 15.91 -4.28 -34.07
C MET A 1 16.32 -4.42 -32.62
N SER A 2 16.82 -3.34 -32.02
CA SER A 2 17.10 -3.25 -30.58
C SER A 2 17.10 -1.75 -30.28
N SER A 3 15.96 -1.15 -29.92
CA SER A 3 15.98 0.32 -29.94
C SER A 3 15.15 1.06 -28.92
N ASP A 4 14.33 0.43 -28.09
CA ASP A 4 13.73 1.16 -26.96
C ASP A 4 14.45 0.90 -25.64
N LEU A 5 14.76 -0.35 -25.29
CA LEU A 5 15.47 -0.66 -24.03
C LEU A 5 16.95 -0.22 -24.07
N GLU A 6 17.65 -0.55 -25.16
CA GLU A 6 19.06 -0.19 -25.34
C GLU A 6 19.25 1.34 -25.38
N SER A 7 18.45 2.03 -26.20
CA SER A 7 18.48 3.51 -26.26
C SER A 7 18.18 4.16 -24.91
N ARG A 8 17.25 3.60 -24.13
CA ARG A 8 16.96 4.07 -22.77
C ARG A 8 18.13 3.87 -21.83
N TYR A 9 18.77 2.70 -21.87
CA TYR A 9 19.93 2.40 -21.04
C TYR A 9 21.11 3.32 -21.38
N LEU A 10 21.38 3.54 -22.66
CA LEU A 10 22.43 4.45 -23.13
C LEU A 10 22.14 5.90 -22.72
N GLY A 11 20.89 6.36 -22.86
CA GLY A 11 20.45 7.68 -22.42
C GLY A 11 20.62 7.87 -20.91
N TRP A 12 20.14 6.92 -20.11
CA TRP A 12 20.31 6.91 -18.65
C TRP A 12 21.79 7.02 -18.25
N THR A 13 22.62 6.15 -18.82
CA THR A 13 24.06 6.07 -18.51
C THR A 13 24.77 7.37 -18.88
N SER A 14 24.44 7.93 -20.04
CA SER A 14 25.04 9.19 -20.51
C SER A 14 24.66 10.35 -19.59
N LEU A 15 23.38 10.46 -19.22
CA LEU A 15 22.90 11.52 -18.32
C LEU A 15 23.54 11.42 -16.93
N HIS A 16 23.66 10.22 -16.37
CA HIS A 16 24.32 10.02 -15.08
C HIS A 16 25.82 10.34 -15.15
N LYS A 17 26.49 9.99 -16.26
CA LYS A 17 27.89 10.36 -16.50
C LYS A 17 28.09 11.87 -16.64
N MET A 18 27.12 12.60 -17.19
CA MET A 18 27.16 14.06 -17.29
C MET A 18 27.02 14.75 -15.92
N GLY A 19 26.39 14.10 -14.95
CA GLY A 19 26.22 14.60 -13.59
C GLY A 19 25.05 15.58 -13.42
N LEU A 20 24.77 15.91 -12.16
CA LEU A 20 23.62 16.72 -11.77
C LEU A 20 23.67 18.13 -12.37
N ASP A 21 24.78 18.84 -12.21
CA ASP A 21 24.95 20.25 -12.62
C ASP A 21 24.60 20.49 -14.10
N LYS A 22 24.91 19.53 -14.96
CA LYS A 22 24.69 19.64 -16.42
C LYS A 22 23.30 19.20 -16.85
N THR A 23 22.61 18.39 -16.05
CA THR A 23 21.38 17.71 -16.47
C THR A 23 20.13 18.17 -15.74
N GLU A 24 20.28 18.72 -14.53
CA GLU A 24 19.17 19.03 -13.62
C GLU A 24 18.10 19.91 -14.31
N LYS A 25 18.51 21.04 -14.90
CA LYS A 25 17.58 21.98 -15.54
C LYS A 25 16.75 21.33 -16.64
N ALA A 26 17.39 20.52 -17.49
CA ALA A 26 16.72 19.84 -18.60
C ALA A 26 15.77 18.75 -18.10
N LEU A 27 16.20 17.94 -17.13
CA LEU A 27 15.38 16.87 -16.56
C LEU A 27 14.20 17.44 -15.76
N MET A 28 14.41 18.51 -14.98
CA MET A 28 13.32 19.20 -14.28
C MET A 28 12.27 19.77 -15.23
N LYS A 29 12.67 20.26 -16.40
CA LYS A 29 11.74 20.66 -17.45
C LYS A 29 10.93 19.46 -17.96
N LEU A 30 11.57 18.32 -18.19
CA LEU A 30 10.92 17.09 -18.66
C LEU A 30 9.96 16.47 -17.63
N ILE A 31 10.23 16.62 -16.32
CA ILE A 31 9.30 16.22 -15.25
C ILE A 31 7.96 16.95 -15.37
N SER A 32 7.95 18.15 -15.97
CA SER A 32 6.77 18.97 -16.23
C SER A 32 6.28 18.91 -17.68
N ASP A 33 6.73 17.92 -18.48
CA ASP A 33 6.24 17.67 -19.83
C ASP A 33 4.75 17.24 -19.82
N LYS A 34 4.08 17.24 -20.97
CA LYS A 34 2.70 16.72 -21.08
C LYS A 34 2.66 15.20 -21.23
N ASP A 35 3.74 14.60 -21.72
CA ASP A 35 3.86 13.16 -21.91
C ASP A 35 4.19 12.47 -20.57
N ARG A 36 3.21 11.75 -20.02
CA ARG A 36 3.33 11.02 -18.75
C ARG A 36 4.55 10.09 -18.67
N ILE A 37 4.94 9.46 -19.78
CA ILE A 37 6.05 8.52 -19.81
C ILE A 37 7.38 9.29 -19.70
N LYS A 38 7.50 10.43 -20.40
CA LYS A 38 8.69 11.28 -20.31
C LYS A 38 8.86 11.85 -18.90
N ARG A 39 7.76 12.31 -18.29
CA ARG A 39 7.77 12.85 -16.92
C ARG A 39 8.29 11.83 -15.91
N ALA A 40 7.69 10.63 -15.89
CA ALA A 40 8.07 9.56 -14.97
C ALA A 40 9.53 9.12 -15.16
N ARG A 41 9.98 8.96 -16.42
CA ARG A 41 11.37 8.60 -16.73
C ARG A 41 12.35 9.69 -16.32
N ALA A 42 12.03 10.96 -16.56
CA ALA A 42 12.87 12.09 -16.16
C ALA A 42 12.98 12.20 -14.64
N ALA A 43 11.87 12.00 -13.91
CA ALA A 43 11.87 11.98 -12.45
C ALA A 43 12.73 10.83 -11.91
N TRP A 44 12.57 9.62 -12.44
CA TRP A 44 13.38 8.46 -12.05
C TRP A 44 14.87 8.70 -12.33
N CYS A 45 15.20 9.24 -13.51
CA CYS A 45 16.57 9.53 -13.91
C CYS A 45 17.21 10.59 -13.03
N LEU A 46 16.53 11.71 -12.80
CA LEU A 46 17.07 12.80 -12.01
C LEU A 46 17.20 12.40 -10.53
N GLY A 47 16.15 11.80 -9.94
CA GLY A 47 16.18 11.51 -8.51
C GLY A 47 17.11 10.37 -8.13
N LYS A 48 17.52 9.51 -9.08
CA LYS A 48 18.58 8.52 -8.85
C LYS A 48 20.01 9.10 -8.95
N MET A 49 20.17 10.37 -9.33
CA MET A 49 21.46 11.04 -9.28
C MET A 49 21.82 11.45 -7.84
N PRO A 50 23.10 11.32 -7.42
CA PRO A 50 23.53 11.76 -6.09
C PRO A 50 23.14 13.22 -5.81
N GLY A 51 22.51 13.46 -4.65
CA GLY A 51 22.11 14.79 -4.20
C GLY A 51 20.77 15.32 -4.74
N ALA A 52 20.09 14.61 -5.66
CA ALA A 52 18.85 15.08 -6.27
C ALA A 52 17.56 14.40 -5.75
N GLY A 53 17.69 13.23 -5.12
CA GLY A 53 16.57 12.36 -4.72
C GLY A 53 15.46 13.08 -3.98
N ASP A 54 15.75 13.63 -2.80
CA ASP A 54 14.74 14.26 -1.94
C ASP A 54 14.06 15.46 -2.61
N LYS A 55 14.81 16.25 -3.38
CA LYS A 55 14.27 17.38 -4.15
C LYS A 55 13.26 16.90 -5.19
N VAL A 56 13.58 15.83 -5.91
CA VAL A 56 12.68 15.25 -6.91
C VAL A 56 11.44 14.65 -6.25
N ILE A 57 11.62 13.86 -5.18
CA ILE A 57 10.53 13.24 -4.43
C ILE A 57 9.56 14.31 -3.92
N SER A 58 10.07 15.36 -3.26
CA SER A 58 9.26 16.46 -2.72
C SER A 58 8.47 17.20 -3.79
N LYS A 59 9.01 17.32 -5.02
CA LYS A 59 8.30 17.92 -6.14
C LYS A 59 7.16 17.02 -6.62
N ILE A 60 7.45 15.75 -6.89
CA ILE A 60 6.50 14.86 -7.57
C ILE A 60 5.47 14.22 -6.61
N SER A 61 5.71 14.24 -5.30
CA SER A 61 4.71 13.84 -4.30
C SER A 61 3.51 14.79 -4.26
N LYS A 62 3.68 16.03 -4.72
CA LYS A 62 2.65 17.08 -4.78
C LYS A 62 2.05 17.28 -6.17
N ASP A 63 2.41 16.41 -7.11
CA ASP A 63 1.92 16.51 -8.48
C ASP A 63 0.42 16.23 -8.55
N LEU A 64 -0.28 16.85 -9.51
CA LEU A 64 -1.71 16.59 -9.73
C LEU A 64 -1.94 15.18 -10.29
N ASP A 65 -0.97 14.65 -11.04
CA ASP A 65 -1.03 13.31 -11.62
C ASP A 65 -0.69 12.25 -10.55
N SER A 66 -1.61 11.30 -10.33
CA SER A 66 -1.40 10.20 -9.39
C SER A 66 -0.21 9.31 -9.76
N ASP A 67 0.09 9.15 -11.05
CA ASP A 67 1.21 8.32 -11.49
C ASP A 67 2.54 8.94 -11.02
N MET A 68 2.64 10.27 -10.99
CA MET A 68 3.83 10.97 -10.50
C MET A 68 3.98 10.84 -8.98
N ARG A 69 2.88 10.87 -8.23
CA ARG A 69 2.90 10.62 -6.77
C ARG A 69 3.30 9.17 -6.44
N ILE A 70 2.86 8.21 -7.25
CA ILE A 70 3.31 6.80 -7.16
C ILE A 70 4.81 6.68 -7.44
N VAL A 71 5.32 7.39 -8.46
CA VAL A 71 6.76 7.44 -8.73
C VAL A 71 7.51 8.02 -7.53
N ALA A 72 6.96 9.01 -6.82
CA ALA A 72 7.55 9.55 -5.58
C ALA A 72 7.79 8.45 -4.55
N ILE A 73 6.75 7.66 -4.26
CA ILE A 73 6.80 6.58 -3.25
C ILE A 73 7.82 5.53 -3.65
N ARG A 74 7.77 5.07 -4.91
CA ARG A 74 8.72 4.06 -5.43
C ARG A 74 10.15 4.54 -5.40
N LEU A 75 10.37 5.81 -5.75
CA LEU A 75 11.70 6.41 -5.75
C LEU A 75 12.26 6.55 -4.34
N ALA A 76 11.42 6.99 -3.38
CA ALA A 76 11.79 7.06 -1.97
C ALA A 76 12.22 5.71 -1.41
N ARG A 77 11.45 4.64 -1.68
CA ARG A 77 11.82 3.25 -1.31
C ARG A 77 13.16 2.85 -1.89
N GLN A 78 13.33 3.09 -3.19
CA GLN A 78 14.56 2.73 -3.90
C GLN A 78 15.81 3.50 -3.44
N LEU A 79 15.64 4.63 -2.75
CA LEU A 79 16.72 5.47 -2.26
C LEU A 79 16.94 5.32 -0.76
N GLY A 80 16.05 4.63 -0.04
CA GLY A 80 16.06 4.64 1.43
C GLY A 80 15.81 6.03 2.02
N SER A 81 15.13 6.92 1.28
CA SER A 81 14.70 8.24 1.79
C SER A 81 13.63 8.06 2.88
N ASN A 82 13.11 9.16 3.45
CA ASN A 82 12.08 9.11 4.49
C ASN A 82 10.70 8.64 3.96
N VAL A 83 10.57 7.32 3.74
CA VAL A 83 9.37 6.67 3.20
C VAL A 83 8.18 6.81 4.17
N GLU A 84 8.41 6.68 5.48
CA GLU A 84 7.35 6.80 6.49
C GLU A 84 6.66 8.17 6.42
N SER A 85 7.45 9.26 6.39
CA SER A 85 6.92 10.61 6.26
C SER A 85 6.11 10.80 4.98
N LEU A 86 6.57 10.22 3.86
CA LEU A 86 5.88 10.31 2.58
C LEU A 86 4.57 9.53 2.58
N ILE A 87 4.54 8.34 3.19
CA ILE A 87 3.30 7.57 3.39
C ILE A 87 2.34 8.36 4.27
N ASN A 88 2.81 9.01 5.33
CA ASN A 88 1.95 9.80 6.19
C ASN A 88 1.28 10.95 5.42
N GLU A 89 2.03 11.65 4.54
CA GLU A 89 1.52 12.69 3.64
C GLU A 89 0.48 12.14 2.65
N LEU A 90 0.76 11.00 2.01
CA LEU A 90 -0.05 10.44 0.91
C LEU A 90 -1.12 9.43 1.35
N SER A 91 -1.21 9.10 2.64
CA SER A 91 -2.17 8.12 3.16
C SER A 91 -3.64 8.52 2.97
N ASN A 92 -3.92 9.81 2.81
CA ASN A 92 -5.26 10.35 2.54
C ASN A 92 -5.44 10.81 1.08
N ASP A 93 -4.58 10.36 0.16
CA ASP A 93 -4.65 10.75 -1.25
C ASP A 93 -6.03 10.48 -1.85
N VAL A 94 -6.48 11.29 -2.82
CA VAL A 94 -7.76 11.05 -3.50
C VAL A 94 -7.74 9.78 -4.35
N SER A 95 -6.56 9.37 -4.83
CA SER A 95 -6.35 8.20 -5.68
C SER A 95 -6.10 6.95 -4.84
N PHE A 96 -6.96 5.94 -5.01
CA PHE A 96 -6.72 4.61 -4.44
C PHE A 96 -5.50 3.91 -5.06
N GLN A 97 -5.04 4.30 -6.26
CA GLN A 97 -3.75 3.83 -6.79
C GLN A 97 -2.58 4.31 -5.90
N VAL A 98 -2.62 5.56 -5.44
CA VAL A 98 -1.59 6.11 -4.53
C VAL A 98 -1.68 5.41 -3.17
N LYS A 99 -2.87 5.27 -2.59
CA LYS A 99 -3.05 4.54 -1.31
C LYS A 99 -2.55 3.10 -1.37
N ARG A 100 -2.77 2.41 -2.49
CA ARG A 100 -2.21 1.07 -2.73
C ARG A 100 -0.69 1.07 -2.69
N GLU A 101 -0.05 2.01 -3.37
CA GLU A 101 1.41 2.12 -3.35
C GLU A 101 1.92 2.47 -1.94
N CYS A 102 1.21 3.32 -1.18
CA CYS A 102 1.50 3.57 0.23
C CYS A 102 1.45 2.28 1.06
N ALA A 103 0.41 1.45 0.90
CA ALA A 103 0.31 0.17 1.60
C ALA A 103 1.46 -0.78 1.22
N ILE A 104 1.79 -0.89 -0.07
CA ILE A 104 2.91 -1.72 -0.54
C ILE A 104 4.24 -1.23 0.05
N ALA A 105 4.47 0.07 0.08
CA ALA A 105 5.66 0.68 0.65
C ALA A 105 5.79 0.42 2.16
N LEU A 106 4.65 0.41 2.87
CA LEU A 106 4.59 0.20 4.31
C LEU A 106 5.13 -1.18 4.74
N ARG A 107 5.05 -2.20 3.87
CA ARG A 107 5.57 -3.56 4.16
C ARG A 107 7.07 -3.57 4.47
N GLU A 108 7.84 -2.66 3.89
CA GLU A 108 9.30 -2.60 4.03
C GLU A 108 9.72 -1.76 5.24
N LEU A 109 8.77 -1.22 6.00
CA LEU A 109 9.04 -0.41 7.17
C LEU A 109 8.88 -1.23 8.44
N ASP A 110 9.83 -1.01 9.34
CA ASP A 110 9.74 -1.41 10.74
C ASP A 110 9.47 -0.16 11.59
N GLY A 111 8.86 -0.36 12.76
CA GLY A 111 8.66 0.72 13.73
C GLY A 111 7.26 0.77 14.32
N GLU A 112 7.12 1.56 15.38
CA GLU A 112 5.90 1.64 16.18
C GLU A 112 4.71 2.24 15.41
N ASN A 113 4.99 3.11 14.42
CA ASN A 113 3.95 3.81 13.65
C ASN A 113 3.36 2.96 12.51
N VAL A 114 3.98 1.84 12.15
CA VAL A 114 3.58 1.01 11.00
C VAL A 114 2.13 0.54 11.13
N ALA A 115 1.76 0.03 12.31
CA ALA A 115 0.40 -0.46 12.57
C ALA A 115 -0.65 0.67 12.51
N ALA A 116 -0.31 1.86 13.00
CA ALA A 116 -1.19 3.03 12.97
C ALA A 116 -1.40 3.56 11.54
N LEU A 117 -0.34 3.64 10.74
CA LEU A 117 -0.42 4.00 9.32
C LEU A 117 -1.22 2.97 8.53
N TRP A 118 -1.01 1.68 8.82
CA TRP A 118 -1.81 0.60 8.22
C TRP A 118 -3.28 0.76 8.55
N ALA A 119 -3.63 0.99 9.81
CA ALA A 119 -5.01 1.21 10.26
C ALA A 119 -5.66 2.41 9.54
N LYS A 120 -4.93 3.53 9.41
CA LYS A 120 -5.39 4.72 8.66
C LYS A 120 -5.70 4.42 7.20
N LEU A 121 -4.90 3.58 6.54
CA LEU A 121 -5.17 3.11 5.18
C LEU A 121 -6.38 2.16 5.16
N ALA A 122 -6.45 1.18 6.07
CA ALA A 122 -7.50 0.18 6.15
C ALA A 122 -8.89 0.79 6.42
N LEU A 123 -8.97 1.85 7.23
CA LEU A 123 -10.21 2.60 7.48
C LEU A 123 -10.83 3.22 6.21
N GLN A 124 -10.04 3.39 5.15
CA GLN A 124 -10.49 3.96 3.89
C GLN A 124 -10.92 2.90 2.87
N HIS A 125 -10.79 1.60 3.19
CA HIS A 125 -11.34 0.55 2.34
C HIS A 125 -12.86 0.65 2.28
N ASN A 126 -13.42 0.58 1.09
CA ASN A 126 -14.86 0.78 0.85
C ASN A 126 -15.57 -0.51 0.42
N GLY A 127 -14.87 -1.64 0.36
CA GLY A 127 -15.46 -2.93 -0.04
C GLY A 127 -15.69 -3.07 -1.55
N SER A 128 -15.07 -2.23 -2.39
CA SER A 128 -15.17 -2.32 -3.86
C SER A 128 -13.84 -2.58 -4.57
N ASP A 129 -12.72 -2.07 -4.03
CA ASP A 129 -11.40 -2.26 -4.64
C ASP A 129 -10.69 -3.48 -4.03
N ARG A 130 -10.78 -4.62 -4.73
CA ARG A 130 -10.10 -5.85 -4.34
C ARG A 130 -8.57 -5.70 -4.35
N TRP A 131 -8.01 -4.90 -5.25
CA TRP A 131 -6.56 -4.68 -5.30
C TRP A 131 -6.08 -3.87 -4.10
N TYR A 132 -6.91 -2.95 -3.60
CA TYR A 132 -6.58 -2.24 -2.37
C TYR A 132 -6.58 -3.16 -1.16
N LEU A 133 -7.55 -4.08 -1.08
CA LEU A 133 -7.57 -5.10 -0.04
C LEU A 133 -6.31 -5.99 -0.09
N GLU A 134 -5.87 -6.41 -1.27
CA GLU A 134 -4.63 -7.19 -1.38
C GLU A 134 -3.40 -6.38 -0.99
N ALA A 135 -3.33 -5.11 -1.37
CA ALA A 135 -2.23 -4.23 -0.95
C ALA A 135 -2.17 -4.08 0.57
N LEU A 136 -3.31 -3.91 1.24
CA LEU A 136 -3.40 -3.91 2.71
C LEU A 136 -2.96 -5.26 3.29
N GLY A 137 -3.32 -6.36 2.64
CA GLY A 137 -2.94 -7.68 3.09
C GLY A 137 -1.45 -8.01 2.92
N ILE A 138 -0.80 -7.44 1.90
CA ILE A 138 0.65 -7.48 1.71
C ILE A 138 1.35 -6.60 2.76
N ALA A 139 0.79 -5.43 3.06
CA ALA A 139 1.33 -4.48 4.03
C ALA A 139 1.35 -5.03 5.46
N ALA A 140 0.36 -5.85 5.84
CA ALA A 140 0.27 -6.47 7.17
C ALA A 140 0.96 -7.85 7.26
N ASP A 141 1.55 -8.35 6.17
CA ASP A 141 2.29 -9.61 6.17
C ASP A 141 3.39 -9.60 7.24
N GLY A 142 3.42 -10.60 8.12
CA GLY A 142 4.32 -10.65 9.28
C GLY A 142 3.93 -9.77 10.49
N ASN A 143 2.94 -8.87 10.36
CA ASN A 143 2.55 -7.93 11.43
C ASN A 143 1.01 -7.82 11.64
N TRP A 144 0.27 -8.86 11.25
CA TRP A 144 -1.19 -8.84 11.27
C TRP A 144 -1.81 -8.56 12.64
N ASP A 145 -1.20 -9.06 13.72
CA ASP A 145 -1.72 -8.86 15.08
C ASP A 145 -1.77 -7.37 15.44
N ASN A 146 -0.67 -6.64 15.24
CA ASN A 146 -0.61 -5.21 15.55
C ASN A 146 -1.47 -4.39 14.59
N CYS A 147 -1.42 -4.68 13.28
CA CYS A 147 -2.21 -3.99 12.27
C CYS A 147 -3.72 -4.13 12.52
N PHE A 148 -4.18 -5.37 12.77
CA PHE A 148 -5.60 -5.64 12.98
C PHE A 148 -6.09 -5.04 14.30
N LYS A 149 -5.30 -5.15 15.38
CA LYS A 149 -5.59 -4.49 16.66
C LYS A 149 -5.73 -2.98 16.49
N ALA A 150 -4.75 -2.34 15.85
CA ALA A 150 -4.77 -0.89 15.61
C ALA A 150 -5.99 -0.44 14.79
N TRP A 151 -6.43 -1.24 13.81
CA TRP A 151 -7.63 -0.93 13.03
C TRP A 151 -8.92 -1.04 13.84
N ILE A 152 -9.05 -2.05 14.71
CA ILE A 152 -10.18 -2.15 15.64
C ILE A 152 -10.19 -0.95 16.59
N GLU A 153 -9.06 -0.62 17.21
CA GLU A 153 -8.92 0.51 18.13
C GLU A 153 -9.19 1.86 17.46
N ALA A 154 -8.86 2.00 16.17
CA ALA A 154 -9.16 3.19 15.38
C ALA A 154 -10.61 3.28 14.89
N GLY A 155 -11.50 2.37 15.33
CA GLY A 155 -12.94 2.41 15.01
C GLY A 155 -13.33 1.63 13.74
N GLY A 156 -12.56 0.61 13.37
CA GLY A 156 -12.87 -0.28 12.25
C GLY A 156 -14.24 -0.93 12.37
N LYS A 157 -15.16 -0.62 11.44
CA LYS A 157 -16.53 -1.17 11.39
C LYS A 157 -16.54 -2.59 10.80
N TRP A 158 -16.12 -3.56 11.59
CA TRP A 158 -15.93 -4.96 11.19
C TRP A 158 -17.17 -5.65 10.56
N ASP A 159 -18.37 -5.19 10.91
CA ASP A 159 -19.65 -5.72 10.45
C ASP A 159 -20.15 -5.09 9.13
N SER A 160 -19.53 -3.99 8.70
CA SER A 160 -19.82 -3.35 7.42
C SER A 160 -19.30 -4.19 6.24
N LYS A 161 -19.82 -3.97 5.02
CA LYS A 161 -19.32 -4.62 3.80
C LYS A 161 -17.79 -4.52 3.67
N ALA A 162 -17.23 -3.33 3.88
CA ALA A 162 -15.80 -3.10 3.82
C ALA A 162 -15.04 -3.74 5.00
N GLY A 163 -15.60 -3.67 6.21
CA GLY A 163 -14.97 -4.28 7.39
C GLY A 163 -14.90 -5.80 7.30
N LYS A 164 -15.95 -6.45 6.79
CA LYS A 164 -15.98 -7.90 6.56
C LYS A 164 -14.85 -8.34 5.62
N ASP A 165 -14.49 -7.52 4.63
CA ASP A 165 -13.33 -7.78 3.77
C ASP A 165 -12.00 -7.73 4.52
N ILE A 166 -11.82 -6.75 5.41
CA ILE A 166 -10.61 -6.64 6.25
C ILE A 166 -10.51 -7.82 7.21
N VAL A 167 -11.62 -8.19 7.87
CA VAL A 167 -11.69 -9.37 8.74
C VAL A 167 -11.34 -10.64 7.95
N TRP A 168 -11.94 -10.82 6.77
CA TRP A 168 -11.67 -11.97 5.90
C TRP A 168 -10.20 -12.03 5.43
N ARG A 169 -9.57 -10.88 5.16
CA ARG A 169 -8.18 -10.83 4.69
C ARG A 169 -7.16 -11.01 5.81
N SER A 170 -7.56 -10.70 7.05
CA SER A 170 -6.68 -10.74 8.22
C SER A 170 -6.13 -12.13 8.49
N ARG A 171 -4.89 -12.18 8.99
CA ARG A 171 -4.23 -13.40 9.50
C ARG A 171 -3.90 -13.27 10.98
N GLY A 172 -4.39 -12.22 11.65
CA GLY A 172 -4.13 -11.98 13.06
C GLY A 172 -4.93 -12.90 13.97
N LYS A 173 -4.44 -13.12 15.18
CA LYS A 173 -5.04 -14.02 16.19
C LYS A 173 -6.42 -13.59 16.66
N MET A 174 -6.73 -12.30 16.58
CA MET A 174 -8.06 -11.78 16.92
C MET A 174 -9.10 -12.02 15.82
N ALA A 175 -8.69 -12.19 14.57
CA ALA A 175 -9.63 -12.26 13.44
C ALA A 175 -10.60 -13.45 13.48
N PRO A 176 -10.25 -14.67 13.95
CA PRO A 176 -11.18 -15.78 14.11
C PRO A 176 -12.44 -15.43 14.90
N GLU A 177 -12.33 -14.64 15.98
CA GLU A 177 -13.48 -14.21 16.78
C GLU A 177 -14.46 -13.38 15.92
N PHE A 178 -13.95 -12.45 15.12
CA PHE A 178 -14.76 -11.64 14.22
C PHE A 178 -15.34 -12.45 13.05
N LEU A 179 -14.59 -13.43 12.52
CA LEU A 179 -15.12 -14.36 11.51
C LEU A 179 -16.33 -15.14 12.05
N ALA A 180 -16.26 -15.65 13.29
CA ALA A 180 -17.39 -16.33 13.91
C ALA A 180 -18.60 -15.40 14.10
N LYS A 181 -18.38 -14.14 14.51
CA LYS A 181 -19.44 -13.12 14.59
C LYS A 181 -20.08 -12.85 13.23
N ILE A 182 -19.28 -12.80 12.15
CA ILE A 182 -19.80 -12.60 10.79
C ILE A 182 -20.64 -13.80 10.34
N VAL A 183 -20.17 -15.03 10.56
CA VAL A 183 -20.89 -16.26 10.15
C VAL A 183 -22.24 -16.38 10.86
N LYS A 184 -22.30 -16.05 12.15
CA LYS A 184 -23.54 -16.06 12.95
C LYS A 184 -24.42 -14.82 12.76
N GLY A 185 -23.88 -13.78 12.12
CA GLY A 185 -24.57 -12.50 12.00
C GLY A 185 -25.83 -12.60 11.14
N PRO A 186 -26.97 -12.01 11.56
CA PRO A 186 -28.21 -12.03 10.78
C PRO A 186 -28.09 -11.27 9.44
N ASN A 187 -27.08 -10.41 9.33
CA ASN A 187 -26.78 -9.60 8.15
C ASN A 187 -25.75 -10.26 7.21
N THR A 188 -25.53 -11.57 7.34
CA THR A 188 -24.65 -12.33 6.43
C THR A 188 -25.50 -13.34 5.67
N ASN A 189 -25.55 -13.16 4.35
CA ASN A 189 -26.32 -14.06 3.49
C ASN A 189 -25.75 -15.48 3.54
N GLU A 190 -26.61 -16.49 3.46
CA GLU A 190 -26.19 -17.91 3.47
C GLU A 190 -25.13 -18.21 2.41
N GLU A 191 -25.25 -17.61 1.22
CA GLU A 191 -24.29 -17.77 0.12
C GLU A 191 -22.90 -17.19 0.43
N GLU A 192 -22.79 -16.22 1.34
CA GLU A 192 -21.52 -15.63 1.75
C GLU A 192 -20.84 -16.40 2.88
N LYS A 193 -21.59 -17.15 3.70
CA LYS A 193 -21.04 -17.89 4.86
C LYS A 193 -19.88 -18.83 4.48
N PRO A 194 -19.92 -19.60 3.36
CA PRO A 194 -18.80 -20.43 2.95
C PRO A 194 -17.49 -19.65 2.75
N ARG A 195 -17.54 -18.39 2.31
CA ARG A 195 -16.35 -17.53 2.15
C ARG A 195 -15.68 -17.26 3.49
N TYR A 196 -16.45 -16.93 4.53
CA TYR A 196 -15.94 -16.64 5.86
C TYR A 196 -15.52 -17.92 6.60
N MET A 197 -16.26 -19.02 6.41
CA MET A 197 -15.86 -20.33 6.92
C MET A 197 -14.49 -20.76 6.36
N ARG A 198 -14.25 -20.59 5.06
CA ARG A 198 -12.94 -20.87 4.44
C ARG A 198 -11.80 -20.00 5.00
N ALA A 199 -12.11 -18.81 5.51
CA ALA A 199 -11.06 -17.93 6.06
C ALA A 199 -10.38 -18.56 7.30
N PHE A 200 -11.08 -19.41 8.06
CA PHE A 200 -10.49 -20.13 9.19
C PHE A 200 -9.36 -21.09 8.78
N ASP A 201 -9.29 -21.54 7.52
CA ASP A 201 -8.18 -22.38 7.02
C ASP A 201 -6.83 -21.66 7.07
N PHE A 202 -6.84 -20.33 7.10
CA PHE A 202 -5.65 -19.49 7.19
C PHE A 202 -5.29 -19.08 8.62
N HIS A 203 -5.98 -19.65 9.61
CA HIS A 203 -5.71 -19.44 11.02
C HIS A 203 -5.33 -20.77 11.71
N SER A 204 -4.63 -20.66 12.83
CA SER A 204 -4.24 -21.77 13.69
C SER A 204 -4.19 -21.31 15.14
N GLY A 205 -4.16 -22.25 16.09
CA GLY A 205 -4.07 -21.94 17.52
C GLY A 205 -5.43 -21.86 18.24
N PRO A 206 -5.41 -21.68 19.57
CA PRO A 206 -6.58 -21.78 20.42
C PRO A 206 -7.67 -20.75 20.07
N GLU A 207 -7.31 -19.58 19.53
CA GLU A 207 -8.26 -18.55 19.12
C GLU A 207 -9.15 -19.02 17.97
N LYS A 208 -8.60 -19.80 17.02
CA LYS A 208 -9.39 -20.44 15.95
C LYS A 208 -10.32 -21.49 16.53
N ASP A 209 -9.80 -22.35 17.40
CA ASP A 209 -10.59 -23.47 17.95
C ASP A 209 -11.77 -22.94 18.78
N ALA A 210 -11.53 -21.93 19.62
CA ALA A 210 -12.58 -21.27 20.39
C ALA A 210 -13.62 -20.60 19.49
N ALA A 211 -13.19 -19.94 18.40
CA ALA A 211 -14.11 -19.32 17.45
C ALA A 211 -14.98 -20.36 16.74
N LEU A 212 -14.42 -21.48 16.27
CA LEU A 212 -15.18 -22.56 15.63
C LEU A 212 -16.14 -23.25 16.62
N GLN A 213 -15.72 -23.50 17.85
CA GLN A 213 -16.61 -24.00 18.90
C GLN A 213 -17.79 -23.06 19.13
N SER A 214 -17.56 -21.75 19.12
CA SER A 214 -18.64 -20.76 19.29
C SER A 214 -19.67 -20.74 18.15
N ILE A 215 -19.36 -21.34 16.99
CA ILE A 215 -20.30 -21.51 15.87
C ILE A 215 -21.15 -22.77 16.06
N LEU A 216 -20.60 -23.81 16.71
CA LEU A 216 -21.26 -25.10 16.92
C LEU A 216 -22.16 -25.15 18.15
N LEU A 217 -21.85 -24.37 19.20
CA LEU A 217 -22.53 -24.41 20.50
C LEU A 217 -23.83 -23.58 20.52
N GLU A 218 -24.68 -23.79 19.51
CA GLU A 218 -26.11 -23.41 19.52
C GLU A 218 -27.00 -24.63 19.77
#